data_AF-A0A8T6TWI5-F1
#
_entry.id   AF-A0A8T6TWI5-F1
#
_cell.length_a   1.000
_cell.length_b   1.000
_cell.length_c   1.000
_cell.angle_alpha   90.00
_cell.angle_beta   90.00
_cell.angle_gamma   90.00
#
_symmetry.space_group_name_H-M   'P 1'
#
loop_
_entity.id
_entity.type
_entity.pdbx_description
1 polymer ?
#
loop_
_entity_poly.entity_id
_entity_poly.type
_entity_poly.pdbx_seq_one_letter_code
_entity_poly.pdbx_strand_id
1 'polypeptide(L)'
;EGIQAVRAARAIIDAHVHGRGPPNLELPASFDGPGGVFTTLKTYPGHDLRGCIGIPEPVMSLRDALVRSAMSAATEDPRFPRMTPGELDGIT
;
A
#
# COMPACT_ATOMS: atom_id res chain seq x y z
N GLU A 1 -7.83 -5.19 13.46
CA GLU A 1 -7.71 -4.10 12.46
C GLU A 1 -6.46 -4.20 11.60
N GLY A 2 -5.25 -4.46 12.14
CA GLY A 2 -4.02 -4.55 11.33
C GLY A 2 -4.06 -5.55 10.15
N ILE A 3 -4.68 -6.73 10.32
CA ILE A 3 -4.89 -7.70 9.22
C ILE A 3 -5.71 -7.08 8.08
N GLN A 4 -6.73 -6.27 8.40
CA GLN A 4 -7.57 -5.61 7.40
C GLN A 4 -6.78 -4.53 6.67
N ALA A 5 -5.93 -3.77 7.37
CA ALA A 5 -5.04 -2.78 6.75
C ALA A 5 -4.09 -3.43 5.73
N VAL A 6 -3.44 -4.55 6.09
CA VAL A 6 -2.52 -5.26 5.20
C VAL A 6 -3.25 -5.86 3.99
N ARG A 7 -4.42 -6.47 4.20
CA ARG A 7 -5.25 -6.99 3.09
C ARG A 7 -5.72 -5.88 2.16
N ALA A 8 -6.12 -4.74 2.70
CA ALA A 8 -6.50 -3.57 1.92
C ALA A 8 -5.32 -3.02 1.12
N ALA A 9 -4.16 -2.83 1.74
CA ALA A 9 -2.93 -2.41 1.06
C ALA A 9 -2.59 -3.35 -0.11
N ARG A 10 -2.66 -4.67 0.13
CA ARG A 10 -2.43 -5.68 -0.90
C ARG A 10 -3.40 -5.55 -2.08
N ALA A 11 -4.70 -5.41 -1.80
CA ALA A 11 -5.72 -5.24 -2.85
C ALA A 11 -5.55 -3.94 -3.63
N ILE A 12 -5.17 -2.85 -2.97
CA ILE A 12 -4.88 -1.56 -3.59
C ILE A 12 -3.70 -1.68 -4.54
N ILE A 13 -2.59 -2.29 -4.08
CA ILE A 13 -1.38 -2.49 -4.88
C ILE A 13 -1.68 -3.33 -6.11
N ASP A 14 -2.36 -4.47 -5.92
CA ASP A 14 -2.75 -5.37 -7.00
C ASP A 14 -3.57 -4.62 -8.07
N ALA A 15 -4.62 -3.91 -7.66
CA ALA A 15 -5.43 -3.12 -8.58
C ALA A 15 -4.60 -2.06 -9.33
N HIS A 16 -3.78 -1.29 -8.61
CA HIS A 16 -2.97 -0.20 -9.18
C HIS A 16 -1.91 -0.70 -10.16
N VAL A 17 -1.20 -1.78 -9.82
CA VAL A 17 -0.18 -2.41 -10.69
C VAL A 17 -0.80 -2.99 -11.95
N HIS A 18 -2.07 -3.44 -11.88
CA HIS A 18 -2.85 -3.86 -13.04
C HIS A 18 -3.51 -2.69 -13.81
N GLY A 19 -3.27 -1.43 -13.42
CA GLY A 19 -3.87 -0.26 -14.06
C GLY A 19 -5.37 -0.10 -13.80
N ARG A 20 -5.89 -0.74 -12.75
CA ARG A 20 -7.29 -0.62 -12.31
C ARG A 20 -7.41 0.48 -11.25
N GLY A 21 -8.61 1.04 -11.11
CA GLY A 21 -8.92 1.98 -10.03
C GLY A 21 -8.87 1.31 -8.65
N PRO A 22 -8.81 2.10 -7.56
CA PRO A 22 -8.80 1.55 -6.20
C PRO A 22 -10.03 0.66 -5.96
N PRO A 23 -9.86 -0.52 -5.37
CA PRO A 23 -10.97 -1.42 -5.11
C PRO A 23 -11.92 -0.82 -4.05
N ASN A 24 -13.14 -1.34 -3.97
CA ASN A 24 -14.00 -1.03 -2.83
C ASN A 24 -13.43 -1.68 -1.57
N LEU A 25 -13.07 -0.87 -0.56
CA LEU A 25 -12.40 -1.32 0.65
C LEU A 25 -13.35 -1.31 1.84
N GLU A 26 -13.67 -2.50 2.34
CA GLU A 26 -14.36 -2.66 3.62
C GLU A 26 -13.35 -2.53 4.78
N LEU A 27 -13.11 -1.28 5.19
CA LEU A 27 -12.31 -0.94 6.37
C LEU A 27 -13.20 -0.49 7.52
N PRO A 28 -12.85 -0.80 8.78
CA PRO A 28 -13.57 -0.34 9.96
C PRO A 28 -13.65 1.19 10.03
N ALA A 29 -14.67 1.72 10.73
CA ALA A 29 -14.88 3.16 10.92
C ALA A 29 -13.70 3.88 11.60
N SER A 30 -12.83 3.15 12.33
CA SER A 30 -11.58 3.67 12.89
C SER A 30 -10.61 4.23 11.84
N PHE A 31 -10.76 3.84 10.55
CA PHE A 31 -9.93 4.34 9.44
C PHE A 31 -10.41 5.68 8.87
N ASP A 32 -11.60 6.14 9.27
CA ASP A 32 -12.18 7.38 8.73
C ASP A 32 -11.64 8.61 9.48
N GLY A 33 -11.01 8.42 10.64
CA GLY A 33 -10.29 9.45 11.38
C GLY A 33 -8.91 9.78 10.79
N PRO A 34 -8.34 10.95 11.12
CA PRO A 34 -7.03 11.35 10.63
C PRO A 34 -5.92 10.47 11.22
N GLY A 35 -4.98 10.03 10.39
CA GLY A 35 -3.92 9.12 10.83
C GLY A 35 -2.75 9.02 9.84
N GLY A 36 -1.55 8.78 10.38
CA GLY A 36 -0.34 8.53 9.59
C GLY A 36 -0.14 7.03 9.31
N VAL A 37 0.39 6.70 8.14
CA VAL A 37 0.66 5.31 7.74
C VAL A 37 1.84 5.21 6.77
N PHE A 38 2.59 4.10 6.89
CA PHE A 38 3.63 3.71 5.95
C PHE A 38 3.35 2.30 5.45
N THR A 39 3.47 2.11 4.13
CA THR A 39 3.38 0.81 3.47
C THR A 39 4.77 0.43 3.02
N THR A 40 5.30 -0.66 3.57
CA THR A 40 6.58 -1.22 3.17
C THR A 40 6.34 -2.53 2.44
N LEU A 41 6.90 -2.65 1.24
CA LEU A 41 6.91 -3.86 0.43
C LEU A 41 8.28 -4.50 0.56
N LYS A 42 8.28 -5.80 0.81
CA LYS A 42 9.50 -6.60 0.84
C LYS A 42 9.42 -7.74 -0.15
N THR A 43 10.55 -8.15 -0.72
CA THR A 43 10.60 -9.36 -1.54
C THR A 43 10.33 -10.59 -0.68
N TYR A 44 9.86 -11.67 -1.28
CA TYR A 44 9.71 -12.97 -0.62
C TYR A 44 10.31 -14.05 -1.53
N PRO A 45 11.10 -14.99 -0.98
CA PRO A 45 11.46 -15.15 0.44
C PRO A 45 12.65 -14.29 0.91
N GLY A 46 13.24 -13.45 0.05
CA GLY A 46 14.46 -12.69 0.37
C GLY A 46 14.31 -11.62 1.45
N HIS A 47 13.08 -11.10 1.65
CA HIS A 47 12.75 -10.04 2.61
C HIS A 47 13.50 -8.71 2.40
N ASP A 48 14.06 -8.50 1.21
CA ASP A 48 14.71 -7.25 0.82
C ASP A 48 13.68 -6.15 0.61
N LEU A 49 14.06 -4.90 0.85
CA LEU A 49 13.18 -3.75 0.61
C LEU A 49 12.87 -3.65 -0.89
N ARG A 50 11.58 -3.60 -1.24
CA ARG A 50 11.09 -3.44 -2.63
C ARG A 50 10.35 -2.12 -2.87
N GLY A 51 9.96 -1.43 -1.80
CA GLY A 51 9.36 -0.10 -1.82
C GLY A 51 8.88 0.31 -0.44
N CYS A 52 8.96 1.59 -0.10
CA CYS A 52 8.40 2.13 1.13
C CYS A 52 8.04 3.60 0.98
N ILE A 53 6.74 3.90 1.11
CA ILE A 53 6.22 5.27 1.11
C ILE A 53 5.18 5.38 2.22
N GLY A 54 5.12 6.55 2.87
CA GLY A 54 4.10 6.84 3.86
C GLY A 54 3.84 8.32 4.01
N ILE A 55 2.79 8.60 4.76
CA ILE A 55 2.33 9.94 5.11
C ILE A 55 2.43 10.03 6.63
N PRO A 56 3.49 10.66 7.18
CA PRO A 56 3.72 10.67 8.62
C PRO A 56 2.73 11.55 9.38
N GLU A 57 2.33 12.67 8.78
CA GLU A 57 1.41 13.62 9.40
C GLU A 57 -0.04 13.27 9.08
N PRO A 58 -0.97 13.38 10.05
CA PRO A 58 -2.37 12.99 9.88
C PRO A 58 -3.18 14.07 9.13
N VAL A 59 -2.76 14.40 7.91
CA VAL A 59 -3.36 15.44 7.05
C VAL A 59 -4.60 14.96 6.27
N MET A 60 -4.91 13.66 6.35
CA MET A 60 -6.07 13.02 5.72
C MET A 60 -6.53 11.81 6.54
N SER A 61 -7.66 11.21 6.17
CA SER A 61 -8.14 9.98 6.83
C SER A 61 -7.12 8.85 6.71
N LEU A 62 -7.05 7.96 7.69
CA LEU A 62 -6.16 6.80 7.63
C LEU A 62 -6.48 5.91 6.41
N ARG A 63 -7.75 5.85 6.00
CA ARG A 63 -8.21 5.20 4.75
C ARG A 63 -7.54 5.80 3.52
N ASP A 64 -7.62 7.11 3.34
CA ASP A 64 -7.03 7.79 2.18
C ASP A 64 -5.50 7.71 2.21
N ALA A 65 -4.92 7.86 3.41
CA ALA A 65 -3.49 7.74 3.61
C ALA A 65 -3.00 6.33 3.25
N LEU A 66 -3.75 5.28 3.57
CA LEU A 66 -3.45 3.89 3.23
C LEU A 66 -3.49 3.66 1.72
N VAL A 67 -4.54 4.14 1.03
CA VAL A 67 -4.66 4.04 -0.44
C VAL A 67 -3.43 4.68 -1.10
N ARG A 68 -3.12 5.92 -0.73
CA ARG A 68 -2.00 6.66 -1.31
C ARG A 68 -0.65 6.02 -0.98
N SER A 69 -0.41 5.68 0.28
CA SER A 69 0.81 5.02 0.74
C SER A 69 1.06 3.70 0.01
N ALA A 70 0.03 2.87 -0.18
CA ALA A 70 0.15 1.57 -0.84
C ALA A 70 0.44 1.72 -2.36
N MET A 71 -0.27 2.60 -3.07
CA MET A 71 -0.02 2.87 -4.50
C MET A 71 1.39 3.43 -4.72
N SER A 72 1.80 4.41 -3.91
CA SER A 72 3.11 5.04 -4.02
C SER A 72 4.23 4.08 -3.64
N ALA A 73 4.06 3.23 -2.62
CA ALA A 73 5.08 2.24 -2.27
C ALA A 73 5.36 1.25 -3.41
N ALA A 74 4.36 0.91 -4.23
CA ALA A 74 4.52 0.02 -5.38
C ALA A 74 5.10 0.71 -6.63
N THR A 75 4.83 2.00 -6.84
CA THR A 75 5.08 2.66 -8.15
C THR A 75 5.76 4.02 -8.12
N GLU A 76 5.97 4.61 -6.94
CA GLU A 76 6.49 5.97 -6.81
C GLU A 76 7.70 6.08 -5.86
N ASP A 77 8.15 4.98 -5.26
CA ASP A 77 9.42 4.97 -4.52
C ASP A 77 10.58 5.21 -5.50
N PRO A 78 11.28 6.36 -5.41
CA PRO A 78 12.29 6.76 -6.41
C PRO A 78 13.53 5.86 -6.42
N ARG A 79 13.69 5.00 -5.41
CA ARG A 79 14.82 4.06 -5.32
C ARG A 79 14.61 2.81 -6.16
N PHE A 80 13.37 2.54 -6.60
CA PHE A 80 13.01 1.31 -7.30
C PHE A 80 12.23 1.59 -8.59
N PRO A 81 12.32 0.72 -9.61
CA PRO A 81 11.42 0.80 -10.73
C PRO A 81 9.97 0.50 -10.31
N ARG A 82 9.02 1.03 -11.08
CA ARG A 82 7.59 0.72 -10.94
C ARG A 82 7.38 -0.79 -10.91
N MET A 83 6.63 -1.28 -9.92
CA MET A 83 6.30 -2.70 -9.80
C MET A 83 5.48 -3.18 -10.99
N THR A 84 5.79 -4.38 -11.45
CA THR A 84 5.08 -5.08 -12.51
C THR A 84 4.13 -6.14 -11.93
N PRO A 85 3.07 -6.54 -12.66
CA PRO A 85 2.15 -7.58 -12.19
C PRO A 85 2.83 -8.91 -11.81
N GLY A 86 3.91 -9.28 -12.50
CA GLY A 86 4.64 -10.52 -12.24
C GLY A 86 5.41 -10.54 -10.90
N GLU A 87 5.56 -9.39 -10.24
CA GLU A 87 6.23 -9.28 -8.94
C GLU A 87 5.27 -9.43 -7.76
N LEU A 88 3.95 -9.34 -7.98
CA LEU A 88 2.96 -9.30 -6.91
C LEU A 88 3.07 -10.52 -6.00
N ASP A 89 3.13 -11.73 -6.55
CA ASP A 89 3.23 -12.96 -5.76
C ASP A 89 4.59 -13.11 -5.03
N GLY A 90 5.58 -12.31 -5.42
CA GLY A 90 6.92 -12.28 -4.84
C GLY A 90 7.14 -11.19 -3.79
N ILE A 91 6.08 -10.56 -3.27
CA ILE A 91 6.17 -9.53 -2.23
C ILE A 91 5.27 -9.80 -1.01
N THR A 92 5.74 -9.32 0.15
CA THR A 92 5.00 -9.22 1.41
C THR A 92 4.82 -7.78 1.82
#